data_AF-A0A7S2CVH9-F1
#
_entry.id   AF-A0A7S2CVH9-F1
#
_cell.length_a   1.000
_cell.length_b   1.000
_cell.length_c   1.000
_cell.angle_alpha   90.00
_cell.angle_beta   90.00
_cell.angle_gamma   90.00
#
_symmetry.space_group_name_H-M   'P 1'
#
loop_
_entity.id
_entity.type
_entity.pdbx_description
1 polymer ?
#
loop_
_entity_poly.entity_id
_entity_poly.type
_entity_poly.pdbx_seq_one_letter_code
_entity_poly.pdbx_strand_id
1 'polypeptide(L)'
;EAAGSSPLGYKFSWSPKGVLLAARNAARFRHEGQLYEVPGDDLLAHSKPMTLNNAFAFDVLPNRDSTAFAKLYGLADAPSFYRGTLRYQGFCERMLALARLGLLDASPRPELKAVAGEQMSLCQWFARILGASASDGKPAMLDVVRSRLGSDCSKMGLEFIAWLGLLGDELVPNNVSVDVPIDVIAQLLQRQEMAYQPGERDMVV
;
A
#
# COMPACT_ATOMS: atom_id res chain seq x y z
N GLU A 1 11.45 1.80 18.89
CA GLU A 1 10.17 2.24 18.30
C GLU A 1 9.42 1.02 17.81
N ALA A 2 8.12 0.94 18.09
CA ALA A 2 7.34 -0.27 17.83
C ALA A 2 7.14 -0.58 16.34
N ALA A 3 7.07 0.46 15.50
CA ALA A 3 6.79 0.30 14.08
C ALA A 3 8.01 -0.11 13.25
N GLY A 4 9.23 0.26 13.67
CA GLY A 4 10.46 0.04 12.90
C GLY A 4 10.84 -1.44 12.73
N SER A 5 10.30 -2.35 13.53
CA SER A 5 10.47 -3.79 13.37
C SER A 5 9.43 -4.44 12.44
N SER A 6 8.36 -3.73 12.11
CA SER A 6 7.33 -4.25 11.20
C SER A 6 7.77 -4.13 9.74
N PRO A 7 7.36 -5.05 8.85
CA PRO A 7 7.72 -5.01 7.44
C PRO A 7 7.35 -3.70 6.73
N LEU A 8 6.28 -3.00 7.14
CA LEU A 8 5.89 -1.70 6.56
C LEU A 8 6.50 -0.50 7.28
N GLY A 9 7.19 -0.67 8.40
CA GLY A 9 7.47 0.46 9.29
C GLY A 9 6.17 1.07 9.84
N TYR A 10 5.09 0.30 9.95
CA TYR A 10 3.76 0.79 10.36
C TYR A 10 2.98 -0.30 11.09
N LYS A 11 2.27 0.08 12.16
CA LYS A 11 1.37 -0.80 12.89
C LYS A 11 -0.06 -0.26 12.86
N PHE A 12 -1.02 -1.16 12.67
CA PHE A 12 -2.44 -0.85 12.59
C PHE A 12 -3.10 -0.91 13.96
N SER A 13 -3.85 0.13 14.32
CA SER A 13 -4.76 0.17 15.48
C SER A 13 -6.24 0.03 15.10
N TRP A 14 -6.52 -0.11 13.80
CA TRP A 14 -7.85 -0.36 13.21
C TRP A 14 -7.68 -1.15 11.91
N SER A 15 -8.78 -1.45 11.21
CA SER A 15 -8.74 -2.22 9.96
C SER A 15 -7.75 -1.64 8.92
N PRO A 16 -6.79 -2.42 8.40
CA PRO A 16 -5.83 -1.97 7.38
C PRO A 16 -6.48 -1.44 6.11
N LYS A 17 -7.69 -1.91 5.77
CA LYS A 17 -8.41 -1.54 4.54
C LYS A 17 -8.53 -0.03 4.34
N GLY A 18 -8.74 0.74 5.41
CA GLY A 18 -8.82 2.20 5.33
C GLY A 18 -7.51 2.85 4.86
N VAL A 19 -6.37 2.32 5.31
CA VAL A 19 -5.04 2.79 4.88
C VAL A 19 -4.76 2.37 3.44
N LEU A 20 -5.11 1.13 3.07
CA LEU A 20 -4.95 0.63 1.69
C LEU A 20 -5.77 1.45 0.69
N LEU A 21 -7.02 1.79 1.03
CA LEU A 21 -7.87 2.66 0.20
C LEU A 21 -7.30 4.08 0.12
N ALA A 22 -6.78 4.60 1.23
CA ALA A 22 -6.20 5.95 1.26
C ALA A 22 -4.98 6.09 0.33
N ALA A 23 -4.22 5.00 0.14
CA ALA A 23 -3.07 4.94 -0.76
C ALA A 23 -3.42 5.09 -2.26
N ARG A 24 -4.71 5.16 -2.60
CA ARG A 24 -5.21 5.35 -3.97
C ARG A 24 -6.00 6.66 -4.16
N ASN A 25 -6.03 7.54 -3.16
CA ASN A 25 -6.75 8.80 -3.29
C ASN A 25 -5.96 9.77 -4.18
N ALA A 26 -6.64 10.41 -5.12
CA ALA A 26 -6.06 11.57 -5.80
C ALA A 26 -5.76 12.69 -4.79
N ALA A 27 -4.75 13.49 -5.07
CA ALA A 27 -4.37 14.63 -4.25
C ALA A 27 -4.24 15.91 -5.07
N ARG A 28 -4.44 17.05 -4.41
CA ARG A 28 -4.37 18.39 -4.99
C ARG A 28 -3.75 19.36 -3.99
N PHE A 29 -2.77 20.14 -4.40
CA PHE A 29 -2.09 21.11 -3.54
C PHE A 29 -1.51 22.26 -4.36
N ARG A 30 -1.13 23.35 -3.70
CA ARG A 30 -0.46 24.48 -4.34
C ARG A 30 1.00 24.56 -3.87
N HIS A 31 1.91 24.80 -4.79
CA HIS A 31 3.31 25.03 -4.48
C HIS A 31 3.87 26.09 -5.45
N GLU A 32 4.44 27.15 -4.91
CA GLU A 32 5.06 28.25 -5.67
C GLU A 32 4.12 28.88 -6.72
N GLY A 33 2.86 29.08 -6.34
CA GLY A 33 1.82 29.65 -7.19
C GLY A 33 1.23 28.66 -8.19
N GLN A 34 1.79 27.45 -8.32
CA GLN A 34 1.31 26.42 -9.23
C GLN A 34 0.41 25.42 -8.51
N LEU A 35 -0.66 25.02 -9.19
CA LEU A 35 -1.56 23.98 -8.73
C LEU A 35 -1.08 22.62 -9.23
N TYR A 36 -0.91 21.67 -8.32
CA TYR A 36 -0.55 20.29 -8.61
C TYR A 36 -1.74 19.38 -8.37
N GLU A 37 -2.00 18.48 -9.31
CA GLU A 37 -2.99 17.43 -9.22
C GLU A 37 -2.27 16.09 -9.43
N VAL A 38 -2.36 15.21 -8.44
CA VAL A 38 -1.72 13.90 -8.42
C VAL A 38 -2.82 12.85 -8.54
N PRO A 39 -2.91 12.11 -9.66
CA PRO A 39 -3.84 11.00 -9.80
C PRO A 39 -3.62 9.95 -8.71
N GLY A 40 -4.69 9.24 -8.34
CA GLY A 40 -4.63 8.22 -7.28
C GLY A 40 -3.61 7.11 -7.55
N ASP A 41 -3.48 6.70 -8.82
CA ASP A 41 -2.56 5.66 -9.26
C ASP A 41 -1.08 6.10 -9.23
N ASP A 42 -0.83 7.41 -9.12
CA ASP A 42 0.50 8.01 -9.03
C ASP A 42 0.84 8.49 -7.62
N LEU A 43 -0.11 8.46 -6.68
CA LEU A 43 0.06 9.01 -5.34
C LEU A 43 1.30 8.48 -4.62
N LEU A 44 1.48 7.15 -4.63
CA LEU A 44 2.58 6.48 -3.94
C LEU A 44 3.93 6.75 -4.61
N ALA A 45 3.96 6.80 -5.94
CA ALA A 45 5.14 7.15 -6.72
C ALA A 45 5.52 8.64 -6.56
N HIS A 46 4.55 9.50 -6.23
CA HIS A 46 4.76 10.91 -5.92
C HIS A 46 5.30 11.17 -4.50
N SER A 47 5.48 10.12 -3.69
CA SER A 47 6.04 10.29 -2.35
C SER A 47 7.42 10.96 -2.41
N LYS A 48 7.70 11.83 -1.45
CA LYS A 48 9.00 12.51 -1.32
C LYS A 48 9.68 12.09 -0.02
N PRO A 49 10.99 11.83 -0.02
CA PRO A 49 11.71 11.58 1.22
C PRO A 49 11.77 12.86 2.06
N MET A 50 11.66 12.71 3.37
CA MET A 50 11.86 13.78 4.35
C MET A 50 12.58 13.21 5.57
N THR A 51 13.76 13.74 5.84
CA THR A 51 14.52 13.41 7.06
C THR A 51 14.34 14.54 8.05
N LEU A 52 13.73 14.25 9.19
CA LEU A 52 13.53 15.24 10.26
C LEU A 52 14.81 15.39 11.11
N ASN A 53 15.47 14.29 11.42
CA ASN A 53 16.76 14.23 12.12
C ASN A 53 17.41 12.85 11.89
N ASN A 54 18.54 12.59 12.55
CA ASN A 54 19.29 11.33 12.43
C ASN A 54 18.51 10.07 12.86
N ALA A 55 17.37 10.22 13.54
CA ALA A 55 16.52 9.11 13.99
C ALA A 55 15.28 8.90 13.11
N PHE A 56 14.83 9.92 12.36
CA PHE A 56 13.55 9.88 11.67
C PHE A 56 13.68 10.21 10.18
N ALA A 57 13.45 9.19 9.36
CA ALA A 57 13.32 9.29 7.91
C ALA A 57 11.91 8.85 7.49
N PHE A 58 11.26 9.69 6.68
CA PHE A 58 9.88 9.51 6.25
C PHE A 58 9.72 9.58 4.73
N ASP A 59 8.71 8.90 4.23
CA ASP A 59 8.05 9.20 2.97
C ASP A 59 6.88 10.17 3.25
N VAL A 60 6.76 11.22 2.43
CA VAL A 60 5.69 12.23 2.52
C VAL A 60 4.76 12.12 1.33
N LEU A 61 3.47 11.89 1.61
CA LEU A 61 2.40 11.79 0.60
C LEU A 61 1.48 13.01 0.67
N PRO A 62 1.06 13.61 -0.45
CA PRO A 62 0.04 14.66 -0.43
C PRO A 62 -1.33 14.08 -0.06
N ASN A 63 -2.14 14.85 0.67
CA ASN A 63 -3.42 14.38 1.20
C ASN A 63 -4.64 15.02 0.53
N ARG A 64 -5.37 14.27 -0.30
CA ARG A 64 -6.64 14.70 -0.91
C ARG A 64 -6.53 16.14 -1.44
N ASP A 65 -7.59 16.94 -1.33
CA ASP A 65 -7.54 18.36 -1.70
C ASP A 65 -7.08 19.23 -0.52
N SER A 66 -5.86 19.76 -0.61
CA SER A 66 -5.31 20.75 0.34
C SER A 66 -5.87 22.16 0.10
N THR A 67 -6.29 22.48 -1.12
CA THR A 67 -6.75 23.84 -1.47
C THR A 67 -8.08 24.21 -0.80
N ALA A 68 -8.94 23.22 -0.54
CA ALA A 68 -10.14 23.40 0.25
C ALA A 68 -9.84 23.87 1.69
N PHE A 69 -8.77 23.38 2.30
CA PHE A 69 -8.33 23.80 3.64
C PHE A 69 -7.67 25.18 3.63
N ALA A 70 -6.93 25.52 2.57
CA ALA A 70 -6.38 26.86 2.40
C ALA A 70 -7.50 27.91 2.49
N LYS A 71 -8.63 27.67 1.82
CA LYS A 71 -9.81 28.54 1.89
C LYS A 71 -10.40 28.61 3.30
N LEU A 72 -10.53 27.47 3.99
CA LEU A 72 -11.07 27.41 5.35
C LEU A 72 -10.24 28.22 6.36
N TYR A 73 -8.93 28.25 6.19
CA TYR A 73 -8.01 28.98 7.08
C TYR A 73 -7.75 30.43 6.66
N GLY A 74 -8.45 30.96 5.65
CA GLY A 74 -8.21 32.32 5.15
C GLY A 74 -6.88 32.48 4.40
N LEU A 75 -6.32 31.39 3.88
CA LEU A 75 -5.05 31.32 3.16
C LEU A 75 -5.25 30.99 1.67
N ALA A 76 -6.38 31.36 1.09
CA ALA A 76 -6.76 31.01 -0.28
C ALA A 76 -5.75 31.53 -1.33
N ASP A 77 -5.08 32.65 -1.04
CA ASP A 77 -4.10 33.30 -1.92
C ASP A 77 -2.65 32.93 -1.58
N ALA A 78 -2.42 32.06 -0.60
CA ALA A 78 -1.08 31.61 -0.26
C ALA A 78 -0.43 30.95 -1.51
N PRO A 79 0.81 31.34 -1.88
CA PRO A 79 1.47 30.77 -3.05
C PRO A 79 1.76 29.28 -2.86
N SER A 80 1.94 28.82 -1.62
CA SER A 80 2.14 27.42 -1.28
C SER A 80 1.18 27.02 -0.16
N PHE A 81 0.47 25.91 -0.34
CA PHE A 81 -0.34 25.29 0.68
C PHE A 81 -0.39 23.77 0.44
N TYR A 82 0.16 23.03 1.40
CA TYR A 82 0.34 21.59 1.30
C TYR A 82 -0.07 20.92 2.61
N ARG A 83 -0.88 19.87 2.50
CA ARG A 83 -1.16 18.93 3.59
C ARG A 83 -0.71 17.55 3.16
N GLY A 84 0.09 16.89 3.99
CA GLY A 84 0.59 15.56 3.70
C GLY A 84 0.45 14.58 4.85
N THR A 85 0.76 13.33 4.55
CA THR A 85 0.87 12.22 5.51
C THR A 85 2.31 11.77 5.55
N LEU A 86 2.83 11.60 6.77
CA LEU A 86 4.14 11.00 7.01
C LEU A 86 4.00 9.49 7.19
N ARG A 87 4.92 8.75 6.58
CA ARG A 87 5.12 7.30 6.79
C ARG A 87 6.60 7.04 6.92
N TYR A 88 7.02 6.06 7.71
CA TYR A 88 8.44 5.71 7.76
C TYR A 88 8.95 5.32 6.37
N GLN A 89 10.22 5.64 6.11
CA GLN A 89 10.83 5.46 4.80
C GLN A 89 10.67 4.02 4.28
N GLY A 90 10.29 3.90 3.00
CA GLY A 90 10.08 2.62 2.32
C GLY A 90 8.66 2.07 2.50
N PHE A 91 7.78 2.73 3.24
CA PHE A 91 6.36 2.41 3.26
C PHE A 91 5.76 2.58 1.86
N CYS A 92 6.04 3.70 1.19
CA CYS A 92 5.42 4.02 -0.10
C CYS A 92 5.91 3.06 -1.19
N GLU A 93 7.18 2.67 -1.15
CA GLU A 93 7.77 1.70 -2.06
C GLU A 93 7.09 0.31 -1.97
N ARG A 94 6.83 -0.17 -0.75
CA ARG A 94 6.11 -1.44 -0.52
C ARG A 94 4.66 -1.38 -0.96
N MET A 95 3.99 -0.27 -0.66
CA MET A 95 2.61 -0.03 -1.08
C MET A 95 2.49 0.13 -2.60
N LEU A 96 3.47 0.76 -3.25
CA LEU A 96 3.51 0.94 -4.70
C LEU A 96 3.60 -0.41 -5.41
N ALA A 97 4.40 -1.34 -4.88
CA ALA A 97 4.46 -2.70 -5.40
C ALA A 97 3.07 -3.37 -5.38
N LEU A 98 2.33 -3.29 -4.26
CA LEU A 98 0.96 -3.80 -4.20
C LEU A 98 0.03 -3.12 -5.21
N ALA A 99 0.13 -1.81 -5.37
CA ALA A 99 -0.68 -1.05 -6.31
C ALA A 99 -0.44 -1.49 -7.75
N ARG A 100 0.83 -1.60 -8.17
CA ARG A 100 1.24 -2.02 -9.53
C ARG A 100 0.87 -3.45 -9.85
N LEU A 101 0.75 -4.30 -8.83
CA LEU A 101 0.26 -5.68 -8.97
C LEU A 101 -1.27 -5.79 -8.91
N GLY A 102 -1.98 -4.67 -8.79
CA GLY A 102 -3.45 -4.63 -8.76
C GLY A 102 -4.05 -5.20 -7.47
N LEU A 103 -3.25 -5.28 -6.40
CA LEU A 103 -3.65 -5.85 -5.11
C LEU A 103 -4.39 -4.84 -4.21
N LEU A 104 -4.39 -3.56 -4.58
CA LEU A 104 -5.16 -2.50 -3.92
C LEU A 104 -6.51 -2.23 -4.61
N ASP A 105 -6.94 -3.10 -5.52
CA ASP A 105 -8.25 -2.96 -6.16
C ASP A 105 -9.38 -3.30 -5.17
N ALA A 106 -10.34 -2.39 -5.07
CA ALA A 106 -11.52 -2.51 -4.23
C ALA A 106 -12.76 -3.00 -5.00
N SER A 107 -12.58 -3.32 -6.29
CA SER A 107 -13.62 -3.86 -7.15
C SER A 107 -13.49 -5.38 -7.27
N PRO A 108 -14.60 -6.12 -7.38
CA PRO A 108 -14.57 -7.54 -7.69
C PRO A 108 -13.89 -7.84 -9.03
N ARG A 109 -12.96 -8.80 -9.04
CA ARG A 109 -12.24 -9.31 -10.22
C ARG A 109 -13.01 -10.49 -10.84
N PRO A 110 -13.43 -10.42 -12.12
CA PRO A 110 -14.12 -11.51 -12.80
C PRO A 110 -13.38 -12.86 -12.74
N GLU A 111 -12.06 -12.83 -12.89
CA GLU A 111 -11.17 -14.00 -12.84
C GLU A 111 -11.12 -14.71 -11.48
N LEU A 112 -11.48 -14.00 -10.41
CA LEU A 112 -11.59 -14.53 -9.05
C LEU A 112 -13.02 -14.92 -8.71
N LYS A 113 -14.03 -14.21 -9.24
CA LYS A 113 -15.45 -14.57 -9.08
C LYS A 113 -15.76 -15.97 -9.59
N ALA A 114 -15.15 -16.39 -10.70
CA ALA A 114 -15.36 -17.70 -11.28
C ALA A 114 -14.98 -18.87 -10.34
N VAL A 115 -14.16 -18.59 -9.33
CA VAL A 115 -13.64 -19.56 -8.36
C VAL A 115 -14.00 -19.17 -6.92
N ALA A 116 -14.98 -18.27 -6.75
CA ALA A 116 -15.45 -17.86 -5.45
C ALA A 116 -16.08 -19.06 -4.71
N GLY A 117 -15.41 -19.52 -3.66
CA GLY A 117 -15.82 -20.70 -2.87
C GLY A 117 -14.88 -21.90 -3.00
N GLU A 118 -13.95 -21.89 -3.96
CA GLU A 118 -12.87 -22.87 -4.01
C GLU A 118 -11.77 -22.50 -3.02
N GLN A 119 -11.28 -23.49 -2.28
CA GLN A 119 -10.09 -23.32 -1.45
C GLN A 119 -8.85 -23.36 -2.34
N MET A 120 -8.04 -22.31 -2.30
CA MET A 120 -6.80 -22.20 -3.08
C MET A 120 -5.68 -21.58 -2.24
N SER A 121 -4.44 -21.79 -2.67
CA SER A 121 -3.31 -21.11 -2.06
C SER A 121 -3.23 -19.63 -2.47
N LEU A 122 -2.54 -18.83 -1.66
CA LEU A 122 -2.23 -17.43 -1.97
C LEU A 122 -1.43 -17.32 -3.27
N CYS A 123 -0.53 -18.25 -3.57
CA CYS A 123 0.18 -18.30 -4.84
C CYS A 123 -0.78 -18.51 -6.03
N GLN A 124 -1.71 -19.45 -5.92
CA GLN A 124 -2.73 -19.68 -6.96
C GLN A 124 -3.64 -18.47 -7.16
N TRP A 125 -4.10 -17.87 -6.06
CA TRP A 125 -4.90 -16.66 -6.07
C TRP A 125 -4.17 -15.48 -6.73
N PHE A 126 -2.91 -15.28 -6.35
CA PHE A 126 -2.07 -14.21 -6.88
C PHE A 126 -1.75 -14.42 -8.35
N ALA A 127 -1.46 -15.66 -8.78
CA ALA A 127 -1.25 -15.99 -10.18
C ALA A 127 -2.46 -15.61 -11.04
N ARG A 128 -3.69 -15.87 -10.56
CA ARG A 128 -4.92 -15.45 -11.27
C ARG A 128 -5.01 -13.94 -11.45
N ILE A 129 -4.69 -13.15 -10.43
CA ILE A 129 -4.66 -11.68 -10.51
C ILE A 129 -3.67 -11.20 -11.57
N LEU A 130 -2.52 -11.88 -11.69
CA LEU A 130 -1.48 -11.55 -12.65
C LEU A 130 -1.69 -12.16 -14.04
N GLY A 131 -2.74 -12.98 -14.23
CA GLY A 131 -2.96 -13.75 -15.46
C GLY A 131 -1.86 -14.76 -15.75
N ALA A 132 -1.23 -15.31 -14.72
CA ALA A 132 -0.12 -16.28 -14.80
C ALA A 132 -0.56 -17.68 -14.38
N SER A 133 0.27 -18.69 -14.67
CA SER A 133 0.08 -20.06 -14.18
C SER A 133 0.80 -20.26 -12.85
N ALA A 134 0.07 -20.75 -11.85
CA ALA A 134 0.66 -21.12 -10.55
C ALA A 134 1.41 -22.46 -10.57
N SER A 135 1.24 -23.27 -11.62
CA SER A 135 1.87 -24.59 -11.76
C SER A 135 3.40 -24.55 -11.77
N ASP A 136 3.97 -23.39 -12.09
CA ASP A 136 5.40 -23.23 -12.35
C ASP A 136 6.19 -22.87 -11.09
N GLY A 137 5.48 -22.80 -9.94
CA GLY A 137 6.06 -22.58 -8.62
C GLY A 137 6.58 -21.16 -8.38
N LYS A 138 7.24 -20.99 -7.23
CA LYS A 138 7.71 -19.68 -6.73
C LYS A 138 8.67 -18.94 -7.67
N PRO A 139 9.68 -19.57 -8.31
CA PRO A 139 10.60 -18.85 -9.19
C PRO A 139 9.91 -18.19 -10.39
N ALA A 140 9.03 -18.93 -11.08
CA ALA A 140 8.28 -18.40 -12.20
C ALA A 140 7.35 -17.24 -11.78
N MET A 141 6.68 -17.38 -10.64
CA MET A 141 5.85 -16.30 -10.09
C MET A 141 6.66 -15.05 -9.75
N LEU A 142 7.89 -15.19 -9.22
CA LEU A 142 8.77 -14.05 -8.98
C LEU A 142 9.14 -13.31 -10.27
N ASP A 143 9.35 -14.01 -11.37
CA ASP A 143 9.69 -13.38 -12.65
C ASP A 143 8.50 -12.63 -13.25
N VAL A 144 7.28 -13.18 -13.10
CA VAL A 144 6.04 -12.46 -13.44
C VAL A 144 5.91 -11.19 -12.60
N VAL A 145 6.14 -11.27 -11.29
CA VAL A 145 6.09 -10.09 -10.40
C VAL A 145 7.09 -9.03 -10.83
N ARG A 146 8.35 -9.41 -11.07
CA ARG A 146 9.40 -8.47 -11.53
C ARG A 146 9.03 -7.81 -12.85
N SER A 147 8.51 -8.60 -13.80
CA SER A 147 8.07 -8.09 -15.10
C SER A 147 6.93 -7.08 -14.97
N ARG A 148 5.95 -7.35 -14.09
CA ARG A 148 4.81 -6.45 -13.84
C ARG A 148 5.23 -5.16 -13.13
N LEU A 149 6.19 -5.23 -12.21
CA LEU A 149 6.68 -4.07 -11.48
C LEU A 149 7.61 -3.18 -12.32
N GLY A 150 8.35 -3.74 -13.28
CA GLY A 150 9.19 -2.95 -14.19
C GLY A 150 10.20 -2.07 -13.45
N SER A 151 10.19 -0.76 -13.72
CA SER A 151 11.04 0.23 -13.03
C SER A 151 10.70 0.40 -11.55
N ASP A 152 9.47 0.08 -11.14
CA ASP A 152 9.01 0.14 -9.76
C ASP A 152 9.39 -1.13 -8.99
N CYS A 153 10.07 -2.09 -9.63
CA CYS A 153 10.54 -3.31 -9.01
C CYS A 153 11.68 -3.03 -8.05
N SER A 154 11.37 -3.02 -6.76
CA SER A 154 12.33 -2.73 -5.71
C SER A 154 12.55 -3.93 -4.79
N LYS A 155 13.69 -3.92 -4.09
CA LYS A 155 14.00 -4.96 -3.09
C LYS A 155 12.95 -4.99 -1.98
N MET A 156 12.57 -3.83 -1.43
CA MET A 156 11.61 -3.77 -0.33
C MET A 156 10.20 -4.22 -0.78
N GLY A 157 9.79 -3.88 -2.00
CA GLY A 157 8.53 -4.33 -2.57
C GLY A 157 8.48 -5.85 -2.73
N LEU A 158 9.53 -6.46 -3.30
CA LEU A 158 9.64 -7.92 -3.44
C LEU A 158 9.68 -8.64 -2.09
N GLU A 159 10.44 -8.13 -1.13
CA GLU A 159 10.49 -8.67 0.23
C GLU A 159 9.12 -8.60 0.91
N PHE A 160 8.37 -7.52 0.70
CA PHE A 160 7.04 -7.37 1.27
C PHE A 160 6.01 -8.30 0.63
N ILE A 161 6.07 -8.52 -0.68
CA ILE A 161 5.26 -9.53 -1.39
C ILE A 161 5.54 -10.93 -0.84
N ALA A 162 6.82 -11.26 -0.62
CA ALA A 162 7.21 -12.54 -0.03
C ALA A 162 6.72 -12.66 1.41
N TRP A 163 6.84 -11.60 2.22
CA TRP A 163 6.39 -11.57 3.61
C TRP A 163 4.86 -11.75 3.74
N LEU A 164 4.08 -11.19 2.82
CA LEU A 164 2.63 -11.41 2.76
C LEU A 164 2.25 -12.88 2.46
N GLY A 165 3.21 -13.73 2.06
CA GLY A 165 2.95 -15.14 1.74
C GLY A 165 2.39 -15.35 0.32
N LEU A 166 2.34 -14.30 -0.51
CA LEU A 166 1.72 -14.33 -1.85
C LEU A 166 2.37 -15.30 -2.84
N LEU A 167 3.54 -15.83 -2.51
CA LEU A 167 4.30 -16.77 -3.33
C LEU A 167 4.35 -18.19 -2.71
N GLY A 168 3.56 -18.43 -1.66
CA GLY A 168 3.54 -19.68 -0.91
C GLY A 168 2.21 -20.43 -1.01
N ASP A 169 2.19 -21.60 -0.38
CA ASP A 169 1.04 -22.53 -0.42
C ASP A 169 0.02 -22.29 0.71
N GLU A 170 0.24 -21.25 1.52
CA GLU A 170 -0.73 -20.78 2.52
C GLU A 170 -2.09 -20.52 1.86
N LEU A 171 -3.17 -20.91 2.53
CA LEU A 171 -4.51 -20.78 1.97
C LEU A 171 -5.01 -19.34 2.04
N VAL A 172 -5.78 -18.93 1.04
CA VAL A 172 -6.50 -17.64 1.07
C VAL A 172 -7.44 -17.61 2.29
N PRO A 173 -7.48 -16.51 3.07
CA PRO A 173 -8.43 -16.39 4.18
C PRO A 173 -9.88 -16.59 3.71
N ASN A 174 -10.64 -17.42 4.44
CA ASN A 174 -12.01 -17.78 4.07
C ASN A 174 -13.08 -16.81 4.59
N ASN A 175 -12.69 -15.82 5.40
CA ASN A 175 -13.57 -14.85 6.06
C ASN A 175 -13.64 -13.50 5.33
N VAL A 176 -13.20 -13.44 4.06
CA VAL A 176 -13.18 -12.22 3.25
C VAL A 176 -13.66 -12.47 1.83
N SER A 177 -14.04 -11.40 1.14
CA SER A 177 -14.35 -11.42 -0.29
C SER A 177 -13.09 -11.68 -1.11
N VAL A 178 -12.84 -12.94 -1.44
CA VAL A 178 -11.64 -13.37 -2.20
C VAL A 178 -11.56 -12.77 -3.60
N ASP A 179 -12.70 -12.33 -4.15
CA ASP A 179 -12.80 -11.67 -5.44
C ASP A 179 -12.45 -10.17 -5.40
N VAL A 180 -12.29 -9.59 -4.20
CA VAL A 180 -11.93 -8.18 -3.99
C VAL A 180 -10.49 -8.14 -3.44
N PRO A 181 -9.47 -7.86 -4.28
CA PRO A 181 -8.06 -8.00 -3.89
C PRO A 181 -7.66 -7.29 -2.60
N ILE A 182 -8.15 -6.06 -2.42
CA ILE A 182 -7.83 -5.25 -1.23
C ILE A 182 -8.32 -5.90 0.07
N ASP A 183 -9.36 -6.74 0.04
CA ASP A 183 -9.92 -7.39 1.23
C ASP A 183 -9.04 -8.54 1.71
N VAL A 184 -8.50 -9.31 0.76
CA VAL A 184 -7.49 -10.34 1.06
C VAL A 184 -6.24 -9.69 1.63
N ILE A 185 -5.72 -8.63 1.01
CA ILE A 185 -4.54 -7.92 1.52
C ILE A 185 -4.81 -7.32 2.91
N ALA A 186 -5.98 -6.70 3.13
CA ALA A 186 -6.34 -6.15 4.43
C ALA A 186 -6.38 -7.25 5.51
N GLN A 187 -6.82 -8.46 5.18
CA GLN A 187 -6.81 -9.59 6.11
C GLN A 187 -5.41 -10.11 6.39
N LEU A 188 -4.54 -10.19 5.37
CA LEU A 188 -3.13 -10.57 5.56
C LEU A 188 -2.36 -9.56 6.42
N LEU A 189 -2.77 -8.29 6.41
CA LEU A 189 -2.17 -7.23 7.23
C LEU A 189 -2.71 -7.15 8.67
N GLN A 190 -3.73 -7.93 9.02
CA GLN A 190 -4.23 -8.03 10.40
C GLN A 190 -3.43 -8.99 11.28
N ARG A 191 -2.29 -9.51 10.78
CA ARG A 191 -1.36 -10.36 11.52
C ARG A 191 -0.77 -9.63 12.73
N GLN A 192 -0.40 -10.38 13.78
CA GLN A 192 0.06 -9.83 15.07
C GLN A 192 1.32 -8.96 14.95
N GLU A 193 2.17 -9.25 13.97
CA GLU A 193 3.38 -8.50 13.63
C GLU A 193 3.08 -7.05 13.22
N MET A 194 1.87 -6.81 12.71
CA MET A 194 1.38 -5.51 12.27
C MET A 194 0.52 -4.81 13.33
N ALA A 195 0.27 -5.46 14.47
CA ALA A 195 -0.49 -4.90 15.58
C ALA A 195 0.45 -4.39 16.68
N TYR A 196 -0.01 -3.40 17.45
CA TYR A 196 0.68 -2.98 18.67
C TYR A 196 0.61 -4.08 19.72
N GLN A 197 1.77 -4.42 20.28
CA GLN A 197 1.93 -5.41 21.35
C GLN A 197 2.01 -4.73 22.71
N PRO A 198 1.72 -5.44 23.83
CA PRO A 198 1.82 -4.87 25.16
C PRO A 198 3.20 -4.23 25.42
N GLY A 199 3.21 -2.98 25.89
CA GLY A 199 4.43 -2.22 26.17
C GLY A 199 5.02 -1.47 24.97
N GLU A 200 4.49 -1.68 23.76
CA GLU A 200 4.81 -0.85 22.61
C GLU A 200 4.13 0.51 22.69
N ARG A 201 4.76 1.53 22.07
CA ARG A 201 4.26 2.91 22.04
C ARG A 201 4.02 3.34 20.60
N ASP A 202 2.95 4.09 20.39
CA ASP A 202 2.71 4.82 19.15
C ASP A 202 3.49 6.15 19.15
N MET A 203 3.38 6.88 18.05
CA MET A 203 3.99 8.19 17.88
C MET A 203 3.12 9.07 17.00
N VAL A 204 2.94 10.32 17.42
CA VAL A 204 2.38 11.41 16.63
C VAL A 204 3.50 12.43 16.40
N VAL A 205 3.69 12.82 15.14
CA VAL A 205 4.68 13.81 14.68
C VAL A 205 3.95 14.97 14.04
#